data_AF-A0A926YIP4-F1
#
_entry.id   AF-A0A926YIP4-F1
#
_cell.length_a   1.000
_cell.length_b   1.000
_cell.length_c   1.000
_cell.angle_alpha   90.00
_cell.angle_beta   90.00
_cell.angle_gamma   90.00
#
_symmetry.space_group_name_H-M   'P 1'
#
loop_
_entity.id
_entity.type
_entity.pdbx_description
1 polymer ?
#
loop_
_entity_poly.entity_id
_entity_poly.type
_entity_poly.pdbx_seq_one_letter_code
_entity_poly.pdbx_strand_id
1 'polypeptide(L)'
;MKRVQQLSKWFIGLMILAVLAGSTWQSWRWWTWAIAPIAPVSASEKLVTLNIPQGTTAQEIGKDLQALGLIRSTNAWDLWARWLALKQPDGGFKAGTYEIAPTESLQAIAAKIWTG
;
A
#
# COMPACT_ATOMS: atom_id res chain seq x y z
N MET A 1 37.92 -10.34 -33.14
CA MET A 1 36.60 -10.80 -32.68
C MET A 1 36.36 -10.65 -31.16
N LYS A 2 37.36 -10.80 -30.28
CA LYS A 2 37.18 -10.77 -28.81
C LYS A 2 36.65 -9.44 -28.23
N ARG A 3 37.02 -8.27 -28.79
CA ARG A 3 36.61 -6.95 -28.28
C ARG A 3 35.10 -6.67 -28.45
N VAL A 4 34.49 -7.11 -29.54
CA VAL A 4 33.05 -6.93 -29.82
C VAL A 4 32.18 -7.76 -28.86
N GLN A 5 32.65 -8.97 -28.50
CA GLN A 5 31.97 -9.81 -27.51
C GLN A 5 32.02 -9.24 -26.09
N GLN A 6 33.08 -8.50 -25.74
CA GLN A 6 33.24 -7.87 -24.43
C GLN A 6 32.35 -6.62 -24.28
N LEU A 7 32.24 -5.81 -25.35
CA LEU A 7 31.30 -4.69 -25.43
C LEU A 7 29.84 -5.15 -25.32
N SER A 8 29.46 -6.22 -26.04
CA SER A 8 28.11 -6.80 -25.97
C SER A 8 27.72 -7.23 -24.55
N LYS A 9 28.63 -7.89 -23.80
CA LYS A 9 28.38 -8.28 -22.40
C LYS A 9 28.21 -7.09 -21.46
N TRP A 10 28.98 -6.02 -21.67
CA TRP A 10 28.87 -4.80 -20.87
C TRP A 10 27.55 -4.07 -21.14
N PHE A 11 27.13 -3.97 -22.41
CA PHE A 11 25.83 -3.42 -22.78
C PHE A 11 24.66 -4.23 -22.20
N ILE A 12 24.74 -5.57 -22.20
CA ILE A 12 23.72 -6.43 -21.57
C ILE A 12 23.66 -6.18 -20.06
N GLY A 13 24.82 -6.08 -19.39
CA GLY A 13 24.87 -5.74 -17.97
C GLY A 13 24.25 -4.38 -17.66
N LEU A 14 24.54 -3.38 -18.50
CA LEU A 14 23.98 -2.03 -18.39
C LEU A 14 22.46 -2.01 -18.66
N MET A 15 21.98 -2.81 -19.61
CA MET A 15 20.55 -2.99 -19.88
C MET A 15 19.82 -3.62 -18.68
N ILE A 16 20.39 -4.66 -18.07
CA ILE A 16 19.82 -5.28 -16.86
C ILE A 16 19.75 -4.25 -15.72
N LEU A 17 20.83 -3.49 -15.50
CA LEU A 17 20.87 -2.42 -14.50
C LEU A 17 19.83 -1.33 -14.77
N ALA A 18 19.68 -0.90 -16.03
CA ALA A 18 18.69 0.09 -16.43
C ALA A 18 17.24 -0.40 -16.23
N VAL A 19 16.96 -1.68 -16.54
CA VAL A 19 15.65 -2.29 -16.32
C VAL A 19 15.33 -2.41 -14.83
N LEU A 20 16.30 -2.81 -14.00
CA LEU A 20 16.14 -2.85 -12.54
C LEU A 20 15.90 -1.45 -11.96
N ALA A 21 16.67 -0.44 -12.41
CA ALA A 21 16.49 0.95 -11.98
C ALA A 21 15.14 1.53 -12.40
N GLY A 22 14.71 1.29 -13.65
CA GLY A 22 13.42 1.77 -14.16
C GLY A 22 12.22 1.14 -13.45
N SER A 23 12.29 -0.15 -13.15
CA SER A 23 11.22 -0.88 -12.44
C SER A 23 11.00 -0.34 -11.03
N THR A 24 12.10 0.04 -10.36
CA THR A 24 12.06 0.63 -9.01
C THR A 24 11.35 1.98 -9.04
N TRP A 25 11.64 2.83 -10.03
CA TRP A 25 11.03 4.15 -10.18
C TRP A 25 9.51 4.08 -10.40
N GLN A 26 9.07 3.17 -11.26
CA GLN A 26 7.65 3.01 -11.58
C GLN A 26 6.85 2.52 -10.36
N SER A 27 7.42 1.56 -9.63
CA SER A 27 6.83 1.02 -8.40
C SER A 27 6.70 2.11 -7.32
N TRP A 28 7.75 2.94 -7.17
CA TRP A 28 7.75 4.03 -6.22
C TRP A 28 6.68 5.08 -6.52
N ARG A 29 6.54 5.49 -7.79
CA ARG A 29 5.51 6.44 -8.21
C ARG A 29 4.09 5.93 -7.97
N TRP A 30 3.84 4.65 -8.24
CA TRP A 30 2.54 4.05 -7.96
C TRP A 30 2.28 3.99 -6.46
N TRP A 31 3.28 3.57 -5.67
CA TRP A 31 3.15 3.45 -4.22
C TRP A 31 2.81 4.79 -3.56
N THR A 32 3.53 5.86 -3.91
CA THR A 32 3.26 7.20 -3.35
C THR A 32 1.86 7.71 -3.70
N TRP A 33 1.37 7.42 -4.90
CA TRP A 33 -0.01 7.74 -5.29
C TRP A 33 -1.05 6.89 -4.53
N ALA A 34 -0.76 5.62 -4.30
CA ALA A 34 -1.67 4.65 -3.70
C ALA A 34 -1.86 4.85 -2.19
N ILE A 35 -0.83 5.31 -1.47
CA ILE A 35 -0.90 5.61 -0.03
C ILE A 35 -1.39 7.03 0.28
N ALA A 36 -1.50 7.89 -0.75
CA ALA A 36 -1.93 9.27 -0.56
C ALA A 36 -3.41 9.35 -0.15
N PRO A 37 -3.79 10.33 0.70
CA PRO A 37 -5.17 10.53 1.12
C PRO A 37 -6.10 10.76 -0.08
N ILE A 38 -7.36 10.31 0.05
CA ILE A 38 -8.37 10.52 -1.00
C ILE A 38 -8.80 11.97 -1.04
N ALA A 39 -9.06 12.56 0.12
CA ALA A 39 -9.52 13.92 0.26
C ALA A 39 -8.34 14.88 0.51
N PRO A 40 -8.27 16.03 -0.19
CA PRO A 40 -7.40 17.11 0.26
C PRO A 40 -7.85 17.53 1.66
N VAL A 41 -6.91 17.99 2.49
CA VAL A 41 -7.17 18.39 3.90
C VAL A 41 -8.28 19.46 4.01
N SER A 42 -8.57 20.17 2.91
CA SER A 42 -9.64 21.18 2.81
C SER A 42 -11.04 20.63 2.49
N ALA A 43 -11.17 19.34 2.14
CA ALA A 43 -12.47 18.69 1.93
C ALA A 43 -13.02 18.18 3.27
N SER A 44 -14.33 18.36 3.49
CA SER A 44 -15.01 18.08 4.77
C SER A 44 -14.49 16.85 5.51
N GLU A 45 -14.20 17.01 6.80
CA GLU A 45 -13.91 15.97 7.80
C GLU A 45 -15.14 15.09 8.08
N LYS A 46 -15.86 14.66 7.04
CA LYS A 46 -16.93 13.67 7.21
C LYS A 46 -16.28 12.35 7.61
N LEU A 47 -16.29 12.09 8.90
CA LEU A 47 -15.92 10.81 9.49
C LEU A 47 -16.81 9.74 8.86
N VAL A 48 -16.17 8.73 8.27
CA VAL A 48 -16.86 7.56 7.74
C VAL A 48 -16.73 6.45 8.78
N THR A 49 -17.87 5.93 9.19
CA THR A 49 -17.93 4.80 10.12
C THR A 49 -17.71 3.50 9.35
N LEU A 50 -16.61 2.82 9.65
CA LEU A 50 -16.30 1.47 9.16
C LEU A 50 -16.62 0.47 10.27
N ASN A 51 -17.43 -0.53 9.96
CA ASN A 51 -17.66 -1.67 10.85
C ASN A 51 -16.89 -2.88 10.34
N ILE A 52 -16.03 -3.46 11.19
CA ILE A 52 -15.24 -4.66 10.88
C ILE A 52 -15.77 -5.82 11.72
N PRO A 53 -16.50 -6.77 11.12
CA PRO A 53 -16.96 -7.97 11.80
C PRO A 53 -15.81 -8.85 12.31
N GLN A 54 -16.07 -9.62 13.36
CA GLN A 54 -15.14 -10.63 13.85
C GLN A 54 -14.92 -11.70 12.77
N GLY A 55 -13.66 -12.05 12.51
CA GLY A 55 -13.28 -13.03 11.49
C GLY A 55 -13.13 -12.47 10.07
N THR A 56 -13.30 -11.16 9.86
CA THR A 56 -13.05 -10.53 8.57
C THR A 56 -11.57 -10.58 8.21
N THR A 57 -11.26 -10.99 6.99
CA THR A 57 -9.89 -11.08 6.51
C THR A 57 -9.33 -9.70 6.19
N ALA A 58 -8.01 -9.53 6.25
CA ALA A 58 -7.36 -8.26 5.87
C ALA A 58 -7.77 -7.81 4.46
N GLN A 59 -7.94 -8.75 3.52
CA GLN A 59 -8.32 -8.45 2.14
C GLN A 59 -9.75 -7.90 2.04
N GLU A 60 -10.68 -8.42 2.84
CA GLU A 60 -12.05 -7.91 2.92
C GLU A 60 -12.08 -6.51 3.53
N ILE A 61 -11.33 -6.28 4.61
CA ILE A 61 -11.19 -4.93 5.21
C ILE A 61 -10.72 -3.92 4.16
N GLY A 62 -9.74 -4.30 3.33
CA GLY A 62 -9.25 -3.46 2.24
C GLY A 62 -10.32 -3.12 1.20
N LYS A 63 -11.16 -4.10 0.83
CA LYS A 63 -12.28 -3.88 -0.12
C LYS A 63 -13.33 -2.95 0.47
N ASP A 64 -13.67 -3.13 1.73
CA ASP A 64 -14.65 -2.29 2.43
C ASP A 64 -14.13 -0.85 2.57
N LEU A 65 -12.86 -0.69 2.95
CA LEU A 65 -12.19 0.60 3.00
C LEU A 65 -12.20 1.32 1.64
N GLN A 66 -11.98 0.59 0.54
CA GLN A 66 -12.02 1.17 -0.80
C GLN A 66 -13.45 1.55 -1.21
N ALA A 67 -14.43 0.69 -0.91
CA ALA A 67 -15.84 0.96 -1.21
C ALA A 67 -16.38 2.19 -0.46
N LEU A 68 -15.90 2.41 0.76
CA LEU A 68 -16.21 3.59 1.58
C LEU A 68 -15.42 4.84 1.18
N GLY A 69 -14.50 4.75 0.21
CA GLY A 69 -13.67 5.88 -0.20
C GLY A 69 -12.70 6.33 0.88
N LEU A 70 -12.20 5.40 1.71
CA LEU A 70 -11.17 5.63 2.72
C LEU A 70 -9.76 5.32 2.21
N ILE A 71 -9.62 4.40 1.26
CA ILE A 71 -8.35 4.11 0.58
C ILE A 71 -8.48 4.12 -0.94
N ARG A 72 -7.40 4.51 -1.64
CA ARG A 72 -7.38 4.54 -3.12
C ARG A 72 -7.20 3.17 -3.76
N SER A 73 -6.54 2.24 -3.07
CA SER A 73 -6.06 0.99 -3.65
C SER A 73 -6.04 -0.15 -2.62
N THR A 74 -6.83 -1.19 -2.88
CA THR A 74 -6.78 -2.46 -2.15
C THR A 74 -5.41 -3.12 -2.22
N ASN A 75 -4.69 -3.02 -3.35
CA ASN A 75 -3.37 -3.63 -3.48
C ASN A 75 -2.34 -3.01 -2.53
N ALA A 76 -2.42 -1.69 -2.32
CA ALA A 76 -1.54 -1.02 -1.36
C ALA A 76 -1.87 -1.44 0.08
N TRP A 77 -3.16 -1.61 0.37
CA TRP A 77 -3.61 -2.15 1.64
C TRP A 77 -3.11 -3.58 1.86
N ASP A 78 -3.28 -4.48 0.89
CA ASP A 78 -2.82 -5.87 1.01
C ASP A 78 -1.31 -5.96 1.25
N LEU A 79 -0.52 -5.13 0.56
CA LEU A 79 0.93 -5.10 0.76
C LEU A 79 1.28 -4.58 2.16
N TRP A 80 0.61 -3.53 2.62
CA TRP A 80 0.83 -2.96 3.95
C TRP A 80 0.38 -3.90 5.08
N ALA A 81 -0.75 -4.59 4.91
CA ALA A 81 -1.26 -5.59 5.83
C ALA A 81 -0.27 -6.77 5.98
N ARG A 82 0.28 -7.25 4.87
CA ARG A 82 1.34 -8.27 4.88
C ARG A 82 2.60 -7.77 5.59
N TRP A 83 2.98 -6.52 5.33
CA TRP A 83 4.12 -5.89 6.00
C TRP A 83 3.92 -5.78 7.53
N LEU A 84 2.71 -5.40 7.98
CA LEU A 84 2.32 -5.37 9.39
C LEU A 84 2.39 -6.76 10.03
N ALA A 85 1.85 -7.78 9.37
CA ALA A 85 1.91 -9.17 9.83
C ALA A 85 3.35 -9.69 9.95
N LEU A 86 4.24 -9.30 9.02
CA LEU A 86 5.67 -9.62 9.12
C LEU A 86 6.36 -8.88 10.27
N LYS A 87 5.97 -7.63 10.53
CA LYS A 87 6.53 -6.81 11.62
C LYS A 87 6.04 -7.24 12.99
N GLN A 88 4.79 -7.70 13.09
CA GLN A 88 4.10 -8.09 14.31
C GLN A 88 3.33 -9.40 14.06
N PRO A 89 3.99 -10.56 14.10
CA PRO A 89 3.36 -11.84 13.80
C PRO A 89 2.24 -12.24 14.77
N ASP A 90 2.33 -11.78 16.02
CA ASP A 90 1.30 -12.01 17.06
C ASP A 90 0.17 -10.97 17.03
N GLY A 91 0.28 -9.96 16.15
CA GLY A 91 -0.74 -8.94 15.97
C GLY A 91 -1.82 -9.37 14.99
N GLY A 92 -2.80 -8.49 14.80
CA GLY A 92 -3.87 -8.71 13.83
C GLY A 92 -4.87 -7.57 13.85
N PHE A 93 -5.58 -7.39 12.74
CA PHE A 93 -6.65 -6.40 12.63
C PHE A 93 -7.75 -6.73 13.63
N LYS A 94 -8.13 -5.75 14.44
CA LYS A 94 -9.17 -5.90 15.45
C LYS A 94 -10.53 -5.61 14.82
N ALA A 95 -11.50 -6.42 15.20
CA ALA A 95 -12.88 -6.20 14.83
C ALA A 95 -13.51 -5.18 15.79
N GLY A 96 -14.30 -4.28 15.21
CA GLY A 96 -14.78 -3.10 15.90
C GLY A 96 -15.37 -2.09 14.93
N THR A 97 -15.93 -1.03 15.48
CA THR A 97 -16.43 0.12 14.72
C THR A 97 -15.44 1.26 14.82
N TYR A 98 -14.93 1.71 13.69
CA TYR A 98 -13.91 2.73 13.57
C TYR A 98 -14.46 3.93 12.83
N GLU A 99 -14.33 5.12 13.43
CA GLU A 99 -14.56 6.38 12.72
C GLU A 99 -13.24 6.81 12.08
N ILE A 100 -13.23 6.89 10.75
CA ILE A 100 -12.03 7.18 9.97
C ILE A 100 -12.30 8.41 9.11
N ALA A 101 -11.38 9.38 9.16
CA ALA A 101 -11.44 10.51 8.23
C ALA A 101 -10.79 10.13 6.88
N PRO A 102 -11.40 10.48 5.72
CA PRO A 102 -10.82 10.23 4.39
C PRO A 102 -9.52 11.00 4.10
N THR A 103 -9.14 11.90 5.01
CA THR A 103 -7.89 12.66 5.02
C THR A 103 -6.74 11.90 5.69
N GLU A 104 -7.03 10.83 6.44
CA GLU A 104 -6.01 9.97 7.05
C GLU A 104 -5.25 9.17 5.99
N SER A 105 -3.97 8.92 6.23
CA SER A 105 -3.17 8.07 5.36
C SER A 105 -3.53 6.60 5.56
N LEU A 106 -3.37 5.79 4.52
CA LEU A 106 -3.58 4.33 4.58
C LEU A 106 -2.85 3.68 5.76
N GLN A 107 -1.66 4.16 6.07
CA GLN A 107 -0.81 3.65 7.15
C GLN A 107 -1.39 3.97 8.53
N ALA A 108 -1.93 5.18 8.72
CA ALA A 108 -2.57 5.58 9.95
C ALA A 108 -3.86 4.78 10.18
N ILE A 109 -4.67 4.61 9.13
CA ILE A 109 -5.88 3.79 9.16
C ILE A 109 -5.56 2.35 9.55
N ALA A 110 -4.58 1.74 8.87
CA ALA A 110 -4.17 0.38 9.15
C ALA A 110 -3.63 0.22 10.58
N ALA A 111 -2.84 1.18 11.06
CA ALA A 111 -2.32 1.16 12.42
C ALA A 111 -3.45 1.25 13.46
N LYS A 112 -4.44 2.14 13.23
CA LYS A 112 -5.62 2.31 14.09
C LYS A 112 -6.42 1.01 14.23
N ILE A 113 -6.69 0.34 13.11
CA ILE A 113 -7.42 -0.94 13.10
C ILE A 113 -6.58 -2.07 13.72
N TRP A 114 -5.26 -2.03 13.56
CA TRP A 114 -4.35 -3.03 14.11
C TRP A 114 -4.22 -2.96 15.63
N THR A 115 -4.24 -1.75 16.21
CA THR A 115 -4.11 -1.54 17.65
C THR A 115 -5.39 -1.84 18.42
N GLY A 116 -6.57 -1.72 17.79
CA GLY A 116 -7.85 -1.93 18.45
C GLY A 116 -8.49 -0.64 18.91
#